data_AF-A0A5J4R0C3-F1
#
_entry.id   AF-A0A5J4R0C3-F1
#
_cell.length_a   1.000
_cell.length_b   1.000
_cell.length_c   1.000
_cell.angle_alpha   90.00
_cell.angle_beta   90.00
_cell.angle_gamma   90.00
#
_symmetry.space_group_name_H-M   'P 1'
#
loop_
_entity.id
_entity.type
_entity.pdbx_description
1 polymer ?
#
loop_
_entity_poly.entity_id
_entity_poly.type
_entity_poly.pdbx_seq_one_letter_code
_entity_poly.pdbx_strand_id
1 'polypeptide(L)'
;MKLSKLYCNDDRFKNITFNLSGINVIYADIVTKISDKKNSHDLGKTKLAELIDYMLIKKLDKKNFLLKTTDETGRLAFRNHIFYLEILLNSGEYLTIKRSIQQSTKTSISINEQRTDKYTPPLNWIHEDLGIDAAKKTLAAYFDFDFFKNKSYDYRKAINYCIRMQPDYEDVYRLSKFKGGKDVDWKPFMFDLIGFKGEILRQKYLNDEKQEEIENDIKKLRHDFSVNDSDRDEVVAQISLQENKTKEAEIKIDQLNFYDQDKALIEKGIDKIENTISELNTISYNLNFDINKLRTSIKNNFAFDISKIEKVFNEAKIYFPNNLKKDYTDLIKFNEELTEERNKLLKATLSDKQQKLKEINVKLEELNNKKENLLGFLKDTDIF
;
A
#
# COMPACT_ATOMS: atom_id res chain seq x y z
N MET A 1 -49.79 -12.61 -23.72
CA MET A 1 -50.11 -11.23 -24.16
C MET A 1 -50.53 -11.23 -25.62
N LYS A 2 -51.65 -10.59 -25.96
CA LYS A 2 -52.13 -10.45 -27.36
C LYS A 2 -52.69 -9.05 -27.61
N LEU A 3 -52.40 -8.45 -28.76
CA LEU A 3 -53.00 -7.16 -29.12
C LEU A 3 -54.48 -7.35 -29.38
N SER A 4 -55.32 -6.48 -28.83
CA SER A 4 -56.77 -6.56 -28.91
C SER A 4 -57.35 -5.46 -29.79
N LYS A 5 -57.07 -4.18 -29.49
CA LYS A 5 -57.58 -3.03 -30.24
C LYS A 5 -56.55 -1.91 -30.29
N LEU A 6 -56.51 -1.17 -31.40
CA LEU A 6 -55.75 0.06 -31.54
C LEU A 6 -56.65 1.15 -32.12
N TYR A 7 -56.81 2.25 -31.39
CA TYR A 7 -57.75 3.30 -31.74
C TYR A 7 -57.24 4.68 -31.33
N CYS A 8 -57.89 5.73 -31.85
CA CYS A 8 -57.50 7.13 -31.65
C CYS A 8 -58.71 7.98 -31.26
N ASN A 9 -58.47 9.15 -30.67
CA ASN A 9 -59.51 10.17 -30.46
C ASN A 9 -59.88 10.95 -31.74
N ASP A 10 -59.14 10.78 -32.83
CA ASP A 10 -59.33 11.49 -34.09
C ASP A 10 -59.88 10.53 -35.16
N ASP A 11 -61.01 10.88 -35.76
CA ASP A 11 -61.74 10.04 -36.73
C ASP A 11 -60.97 9.79 -38.03
N ARG A 12 -59.93 10.59 -38.33
CA ARG A 12 -59.05 10.35 -39.48
C ARG A 12 -58.23 9.08 -39.32
N PHE A 13 -58.05 8.58 -38.10
CA PHE A 13 -57.44 7.29 -37.85
C PHE A 13 -58.50 6.20 -37.86
N LYS A 14 -58.34 5.24 -38.79
CA LYS A 14 -59.23 4.07 -38.83
C LYS A 14 -58.90 3.13 -37.66
N ASN A 15 -59.83 2.97 -36.74
CA ASN A 15 -59.69 2.07 -35.61
C ASN A 15 -59.52 0.60 -36.06
N ILE A 16 -58.69 -0.13 -35.33
CA ILE A 16 -58.26 -1.50 -35.66
C ILE A 16 -58.69 -2.43 -34.54
N THR A 17 -59.37 -3.52 -34.92
CA THR A 17 -59.67 -4.64 -34.04
C THR A 17 -58.82 -5.83 -34.48
N PHE A 18 -57.99 -6.34 -33.58
CA PHE A 18 -57.17 -7.53 -33.84
C PHE A 18 -57.96 -8.79 -33.49
N ASN A 19 -57.73 -9.83 -34.29
CA ASN A 19 -58.14 -11.19 -33.98
C ASN A 19 -57.24 -11.76 -32.87
N LEU A 20 -57.85 -12.21 -31.78
CA LEU A 20 -57.16 -12.78 -30.62
C LEU A 20 -56.72 -14.25 -30.84
N SER A 21 -57.18 -14.88 -31.92
CA SER A 21 -56.83 -16.25 -32.30
C SER A 21 -56.47 -16.32 -33.78
N GLY A 22 -55.31 -16.90 -34.11
CA GLY A 22 -54.85 -17.04 -35.49
C GLY A 22 -54.02 -15.84 -35.97
N ILE A 23 -54.19 -15.50 -37.25
CA ILE A 23 -53.30 -14.56 -37.97
C ILE A 23 -54.07 -13.29 -38.31
N ASN A 24 -53.43 -12.13 -38.07
CA ASN A 24 -53.90 -10.84 -38.55
C ASN A 24 -53.06 -10.44 -39.76
N VAL A 25 -53.70 -10.12 -40.89
CA VAL A 25 -53.02 -9.73 -42.13
C VAL A 25 -53.36 -8.28 -42.44
N ILE A 26 -52.33 -7.43 -42.55
CA ILE A 26 -52.47 -6.06 -43.02
C ILE A 26 -52.07 -6.06 -44.50
N TYR A 27 -53.06 -5.94 -45.36
CA TYR A 27 -52.85 -5.76 -46.79
C TYR A 27 -53.22 -4.33 -47.19
N ALA A 28 -52.57 -3.82 -48.21
CA ALA A 28 -52.91 -2.54 -48.80
C ALA A 28 -52.96 -2.74 -50.31
N ASP A 29 -54.10 -2.46 -50.91
CA ASP A 29 -54.32 -2.54 -52.34
C ASP A 29 -53.92 -1.23 -53.02
N ILE A 30 -53.36 -1.33 -54.22
CA ILE A 30 -52.98 -0.16 -55.01
C ILE A 30 -53.98 -0.06 -56.14
N VAL A 31 -54.99 0.80 -55.96
CA VAL A 31 -55.91 1.17 -57.04
C VAL A 31 -55.30 2.36 -57.79
N THR A 32 -54.22 2.14 -58.53
CA THR A 32 -53.66 3.17 -59.43
C THR A 32 -54.29 3.05 -60.82
N LYS A 33 -54.61 4.20 -61.42
CA LYS A 33 -54.81 4.28 -62.88
C LYS A 33 -53.43 4.15 -63.53
N ILE A 34 -53.37 3.48 -64.69
CA ILE A 34 -52.16 3.05 -65.42
C ILE A 34 -51.16 4.21 -65.69
N SER A 35 -51.59 5.48 -65.57
CA SER A 35 -50.78 6.68 -65.79
C SER A 35 -49.93 7.17 -64.60
N ASP A 36 -50.18 6.71 -63.37
CA ASP A 36 -49.52 7.28 -62.17
C ASP A 36 -48.22 6.53 -61.80
N LYS A 37 -47.08 7.08 -62.25
CA LYS A 37 -45.71 6.62 -61.89
C LYS A 37 -45.27 7.02 -60.46
N LYS A 38 -46.18 7.19 -59.50
CA LYS A 38 -45.82 7.53 -58.11
C LYS A 38 -45.92 6.31 -57.19
N ASN A 39 -44.75 5.70 -57.00
CA ASN A 39 -44.28 4.81 -55.94
C ASN A 39 -45.33 4.11 -55.04
N SER A 40 -45.48 2.82 -55.31
CA SER A 40 -46.23 1.75 -54.62
C SER A 40 -45.82 1.44 -53.16
N HIS A 41 -44.89 2.17 -52.56
CA HIS A 41 -44.21 1.74 -51.32
C HIS A 41 -44.68 2.41 -50.02
N ASP A 42 -45.54 3.44 -50.07
CA ASP A 42 -45.77 4.33 -48.90
C ASP A 42 -47.19 4.29 -48.30
N LEU A 43 -47.84 3.12 -48.37
CA LEU A 43 -49.23 2.89 -47.92
C LEU A 43 -49.39 2.80 -46.38
N GLY A 44 -48.37 3.16 -45.60
CA GLY A 44 -48.46 3.22 -44.14
C GLY A 44 -48.39 1.88 -43.39
N LYS A 45 -48.15 0.76 -44.07
CA LYS A 45 -47.97 -0.58 -43.46
C LYS A 45 -46.90 -0.56 -42.36
N THR A 46 -45.73 -0.02 -42.67
CA THR A 46 -44.61 0.15 -41.73
C THR A 46 -44.94 1.12 -40.60
N LYS A 47 -45.69 2.19 -40.88
CA LYS A 47 -46.10 3.21 -39.90
C LYS A 47 -46.99 2.62 -38.80
N LEU A 48 -47.81 1.62 -39.13
CA LEU A 48 -48.61 0.90 -38.12
C LEU A 48 -47.74 0.10 -37.15
N ALA A 49 -46.70 -0.58 -37.64
CA ALA A 49 -45.75 -1.28 -36.77
C ALA A 49 -44.99 -0.30 -35.85
N GLU A 50 -44.58 0.86 -36.39
CA GLU A 50 -43.96 1.93 -35.61
C GLU A 50 -44.91 2.53 -34.55
N LEU A 51 -46.20 2.65 -34.87
CA LEU A 51 -47.22 3.10 -33.92
C LEU A 51 -47.42 2.08 -32.79
N ILE A 52 -47.46 0.78 -33.09
CA ILE A 52 -47.53 -0.27 -32.06
C ILE A 52 -46.27 -0.24 -31.16
N ASP A 53 -45.08 -0.09 -31.75
CA ASP A 53 -43.82 0.03 -30.99
C ASP A 53 -43.83 1.31 -30.12
N TYR A 54 -44.38 2.42 -30.62
CA TYR A 54 -44.67 3.60 -29.83
C TYR A 54 -45.61 3.28 -28.68
N MET A 55 -46.77 2.68 -28.91
CA MET A 55 -47.70 2.34 -27.82
C MET A 55 -47.07 1.44 -26.76
N LEU A 56 -46.15 0.56 -27.15
CA LEU A 56 -45.34 -0.25 -26.25
C LEU A 56 -44.10 0.48 -25.72
N ILE A 57 -44.20 1.76 -25.34
CA ILE A 57 -43.17 2.54 -24.62
C ILE A 57 -41.89 2.80 -25.44
N LYS A 58 -41.95 2.91 -26.77
CA LYS A 58 -40.82 3.51 -27.52
C LYS A 58 -40.75 5.02 -27.26
N LYS A 59 -39.52 5.55 -27.14
CA LYS A 59 -39.27 7.00 -27.16
C LYS A 59 -39.36 7.49 -28.61
N LEU A 60 -40.10 8.57 -28.85
CA LEU A 60 -40.13 9.18 -30.19
C LEU A 60 -38.80 9.87 -30.47
N ASP A 61 -38.24 9.61 -31.64
CA ASP A 61 -37.12 10.37 -32.16
C ASP A 61 -37.62 11.56 -33.00
N LYS A 62 -36.76 12.54 -33.26
CA LYS A 62 -37.10 13.70 -34.09
C LYS A 62 -37.42 13.33 -35.55
N LYS A 63 -37.09 12.12 -35.99
CA LYS A 63 -37.28 11.64 -37.37
C LYS A 63 -38.61 10.91 -37.55
N ASN A 64 -39.31 10.58 -36.48
CA ASN A 64 -40.52 9.78 -36.49
C ASN A 64 -41.66 10.50 -37.23
N PHE A 65 -42.46 9.74 -37.99
CA PHE A 65 -43.56 10.29 -38.78
C PHE A 65 -44.59 11.03 -37.91
N LEU A 66 -44.83 10.57 -36.67
CA LEU A 66 -45.77 11.20 -35.73
C LEU A 66 -45.36 12.65 -35.36
N LEU A 67 -44.08 13.00 -35.49
CA LEU A 67 -43.58 14.35 -35.18
C LEU A 67 -43.28 15.20 -36.42
N LYS A 68 -43.27 14.61 -37.62
CA LYS A 68 -42.87 15.28 -38.86
C LYS A 68 -43.98 15.48 -39.87
N THR A 69 -44.98 14.60 -39.89
CA THR A 69 -46.03 14.67 -40.90
C THR A 69 -46.85 15.94 -40.71
N THR A 70 -46.88 16.78 -41.75
CA THR A 70 -47.72 17.97 -41.80
C THR A 70 -48.99 17.69 -42.58
N ASP A 71 -50.08 18.36 -42.20
CA ASP A 71 -51.32 18.41 -42.96
C ASP A 71 -51.21 19.41 -44.14
N GLU A 72 -52.29 19.51 -44.92
CA GLU A 72 -52.40 20.41 -46.07
C GLU A 72 -52.22 21.90 -45.71
N THR A 73 -52.35 22.25 -44.43
CA THR A 73 -52.19 23.61 -43.90
C THR A 73 -50.79 23.89 -43.36
N GLY A 74 -49.88 22.92 -43.48
CA GLY A 74 -48.50 23.03 -42.97
C GLY A 74 -48.36 22.81 -41.46
N ARG A 75 -49.41 22.36 -40.76
CA ARG A 75 -49.40 22.08 -39.32
C ARG A 75 -49.09 20.61 -39.07
N LEU A 76 -48.53 20.28 -37.91
CA LEU A 76 -48.25 18.89 -37.52
C LEU A 76 -49.55 18.08 -37.40
N ALA A 77 -49.76 17.13 -38.31
CA ALA A 77 -51.02 16.39 -38.47
C ALA A 77 -51.41 15.61 -37.20
N PHE A 78 -50.43 15.04 -36.50
CA PHE A 78 -50.65 14.16 -35.35
C PHE A 78 -50.58 14.86 -33.99
N ARG A 79 -50.33 16.19 -33.93
CA ARG A 79 -50.04 16.90 -32.68
C ARG A 79 -51.06 16.64 -31.56
N ASN A 80 -52.35 16.62 -31.93
CA ASN A 80 -53.47 16.47 -30.98
C ASN A 80 -54.00 15.02 -30.89
N HIS A 81 -53.31 14.05 -31.51
CA HIS A 81 -53.73 12.67 -31.46
C HIS A 81 -53.38 12.03 -30.12
N ILE A 82 -54.32 11.23 -29.63
CA ILE A 82 -54.21 10.37 -28.45
C ILE A 82 -54.56 8.97 -28.91
N PHE A 83 -53.57 8.09 -28.83
CA PHE A 83 -53.70 6.70 -29.22
C PHE A 83 -53.94 5.82 -28.00
N TYR A 84 -54.71 4.76 -28.23
CA TYR A 84 -55.09 3.76 -27.24
C TYR A 84 -54.78 2.38 -27.78
N LEU A 85 -54.00 1.59 -27.03
CA LEU A 85 -53.68 0.21 -27.36
C LEU A 85 -54.21 -0.69 -26.25
N GLU A 86 -55.20 -1.50 -26.59
CA GLU A 86 -55.75 -2.53 -25.71
C GLU A 86 -55.03 -3.86 -25.97
N ILE A 87 -54.65 -4.54 -24.88
CA ILE A 87 -53.87 -5.77 -24.86
C ILE A 87 -54.54 -6.76 -23.92
N LEU A 88 -54.80 -7.97 -24.40
CA LEU A 88 -55.21 -9.10 -23.58
C LEU A 88 -53.99 -9.67 -22.83
N LEU A 89 -54.03 -9.62 -21.50
CA LEU A 89 -53.00 -10.14 -20.61
C LEU A 89 -53.11 -11.66 -20.44
N ASN A 90 -52.08 -12.27 -19.85
CA ASN A 90 -52.11 -13.70 -19.51
C ASN A 90 -53.10 -14.00 -18.37
N SER A 91 -53.42 -13.00 -17.54
CA SER A 91 -54.46 -13.10 -16.49
C SER A 91 -55.87 -13.22 -17.05
N GLY A 92 -56.09 -12.91 -18.34
CA GLY A 92 -57.41 -12.80 -18.96
C GLY A 92 -57.98 -11.38 -18.98
N GLU A 93 -57.39 -10.46 -18.23
CA GLU A 93 -57.78 -9.05 -18.20
C GLU A 93 -57.28 -8.28 -19.44
N TYR A 94 -57.89 -7.13 -19.70
CA TYR A 94 -57.57 -6.23 -20.79
C TYR A 94 -56.88 -4.98 -20.25
N LEU A 95 -55.61 -4.81 -20.63
CA LEU A 95 -54.82 -3.63 -20.33
C LEU A 95 -54.93 -2.63 -21.47
N THR A 96 -55.32 -1.38 -21.16
CA THR A 96 -55.31 -0.29 -22.15
C THR A 96 -54.22 0.72 -21.84
N ILE A 97 -53.39 0.98 -22.85
CA ILE A 97 -52.32 2.00 -22.82
C ILE A 97 -52.82 3.24 -23.54
N LYS A 98 -52.75 4.42 -22.91
CA LYS A 98 -53.02 5.73 -23.50
C LYS A 98 -51.73 6.53 -23.65
N ARG A 99 -51.46 7.03 -24.86
CA ARG A 99 -50.33 7.94 -25.13
C ARG A 99 -50.75 9.05 -26.09
N SER A 100 -50.49 10.30 -25.72
CA SER A 100 -50.69 11.47 -26.58
C SER A 100 -49.41 11.84 -27.31
N ILE A 101 -49.52 12.47 -28.48
CA ILE A 101 -48.35 12.98 -29.21
C ILE A 101 -47.82 14.27 -28.58
N GLN A 102 -48.71 15.13 -28.09
CA GLN A 102 -48.35 16.36 -27.39
C GLN A 102 -47.50 16.12 -26.13
N GLN A 103 -47.84 15.08 -25.34
CA GLN A 103 -47.06 14.64 -24.19
C GLN A 103 -46.47 13.26 -24.45
N SER A 104 -45.64 13.15 -25.49
CA SER A 104 -45.10 11.88 -25.97
C SER A 104 -44.27 11.09 -24.95
N THR A 105 -43.86 11.66 -23.82
CA THR A 105 -43.15 10.96 -22.74
C THR A 105 -44.06 10.41 -21.65
N LYS A 106 -45.36 10.76 -21.70
CA LYS A 106 -46.37 10.39 -20.71
C LYS A 106 -47.20 9.21 -21.20
N THR A 107 -47.53 8.34 -20.25
CA THR A 107 -48.33 7.13 -20.50
C THR A 107 -49.32 6.94 -19.38
N SER A 108 -50.57 6.68 -19.71
CA SER A 108 -51.59 6.25 -18.75
C SER A 108 -51.99 4.81 -19.02
N ILE A 109 -52.34 4.07 -17.96
CA ILE A 109 -52.65 2.64 -18.00
C ILE A 109 -53.95 2.38 -17.25
N SER A 110 -54.83 1.59 -17.84
CA SER A 110 -56.05 1.07 -17.21
C SER A 110 -56.15 -0.44 -17.42
N ILE A 111 -56.90 -1.10 -16.53
CA ILE A 111 -57.18 -2.53 -16.54
C ILE A 111 -58.69 -2.72 -16.48
N ASN A 112 -59.22 -3.60 -17.33
CA ASN A 112 -60.62 -3.99 -17.37
C ASN A 112 -60.74 -5.51 -17.45
N GLU A 113 -61.77 -6.09 -16.83
CA GLU A 113 -62.03 -7.54 -16.92
C GLU A 113 -62.58 -7.96 -18.29
N GLN A 114 -63.20 -7.02 -19.00
CA GLN A 114 -63.82 -7.24 -20.30
C GLN A 114 -63.16 -6.39 -21.38
N ARG A 115 -63.20 -6.92 -22.60
CA ARG A 115 -62.79 -6.18 -23.80
C ARG A 115 -63.63 -4.93 -23.92
N THR A 116 -63.00 -3.79 -24.15
CA THR A 116 -63.67 -2.50 -24.32
C THR A 116 -64.74 -2.60 -25.39
N ASP A 117 -65.96 -2.15 -25.12
CA ASP A 117 -67.00 -2.07 -26.15
C ASP A 117 -66.68 -0.92 -27.13
N LYS A 118 -66.87 -1.15 -28.43
CA LYS A 118 -66.53 -0.20 -29.50
C LYS A 118 -65.06 0.26 -29.42
N TYR A 119 -64.82 1.57 -29.43
CA TYR A 119 -63.49 2.22 -29.42
C TYR A 119 -63.48 3.40 -28.44
N THR A 120 -64.22 3.28 -27.35
CA THR A 120 -64.31 4.32 -26.32
C THR A 120 -63.17 4.15 -25.31
N PRO A 121 -62.41 5.20 -24.98
CA PRO A 121 -61.36 5.09 -23.98
C PRO A 121 -61.95 4.81 -22.59
N PRO A 122 -61.22 4.07 -21.72
CA PRO A 122 -61.61 3.89 -20.33
C PRO A 122 -61.78 5.22 -19.58
N LEU A 123 -62.78 5.27 -18.70
CA LEU A 123 -63.04 6.44 -17.86
C LEU A 123 -62.08 6.51 -16.66
N ASN A 124 -61.72 5.36 -16.10
CA ASN A 124 -60.83 5.25 -14.95
C ASN A 124 -59.43 4.79 -15.39
N TRP A 125 -58.40 5.50 -14.94
CA TRP A 125 -57.00 5.21 -15.21
C TRP A 125 -56.29 4.92 -13.90
N ILE A 126 -55.88 3.67 -13.71
CA ILE A 126 -55.20 3.22 -12.48
C ILE A 126 -53.85 3.94 -12.33
N HIS A 127 -53.19 4.19 -13.46
CA HIS A 127 -51.97 5.00 -13.51
C HIS A 127 -52.13 6.09 -14.56
N GLU A 128 -51.90 7.34 -14.16
CA GLU A 128 -51.99 8.51 -15.03
C GLU A 128 -50.63 9.16 -15.23
N ASP A 129 -50.37 9.58 -16.47
CA ASP A 129 -49.20 10.38 -16.88
C ASP A 129 -47.85 9.94 -16.28
N LEU A 130 -47.64 8.62 -16.24
CA LEU A 130 -46.38 8.02 -15.88
C LEU A 130 -45.31 8.44 -16.89
N GLY A 131 -44.11 8.76 -16.38
CA GLY A 131 -42.92 8.90 -17.22
C GLY A 131 -42.52 7.57 -17.85
N ILE A 132 -41.72 7.62 -18.92
CA ILE A 132 -41.35 6.46 -19.75
C ILE A 132 -40.82 5.28 -18.91
N ASP A 133 -39.87 5.52 -18.00
CA ASP A 133 -39.26 4.43 -17.22
C ASP A 133 -40.22 3.84 -16.18
N ALA A 134 -41.07 4.67 -15.57
CA ALA A 134 -42.12 4.22 -14.66
C ALA A 134 -43.20 3.42 -15.38
N ALA A 135 -43.65 3.89 -16.55
CA ALA A 135 -44.61 3.18 -17.40
C ALA A 135 -44.05 1.83 -17.87
N LYS A 136 -42.77 1.79 -18.26
CA LYS A 136 -42.07 0.55 -18.65
C LYS A 136 -42.06 -0.47 -17.53
N LYS A 137 -41.69 -0.07 -16.30
CA LYS A 137 -41.72 -0.95 -15.12
C LYS A 137 -43.13 -1.44 -14.80
N THR A 138 -44.12 -0.55 -14.89
CA THR A 138 -45.53 -0.86 -14.63
C THR A 138 -46.06 -1.89 -15.63
N LEU A 139 -45.84 -1.69 -16.93
CA LEU A 139 -46.23 -2.66 -17.96
C LEU A 139 -45.48 -3.98 -17.82
N ALA A 140 -44.20 -3.97 -17.45
CA ALA A 140 -43.45 -5.19 -17.21
C ALA A 140 -44.07 -6.03 -16.08
N ALA A 141 -44.58 -5.38 -15.02
CA ALA A 141 -45.29 -6.04 -13.93
C ALA A 141 -46.62 -6.66 -14.40
N TYR A 142 -47.43 -5.94 -15.19
CA TYR A 142 -48.69 -6.48 -15.72
C TYR A 142 -48.50 -7.58 -16.77
N PHE A 143 -47.44 -7.50 -17.59
CA PHE A 143 -47.13 -8.56 -18.55
C PHE A 143 -46.63 -9.83 -17.87
N ASP A 144 -46.01 -9.72 -16.69
CA ASP A 144 -45.47 -10.80 -15.84
C ASP A 144 -44.81 -11.92 -16.64
N PHE A 145 -43.90 -11.52 -17.53
CA PHE A 145 -43.14 -12.47 -18.34
C PHE A 145 -42.00 -13.08 -17.50
N ASP A 146 -42.15 -14.36 -17.12
CA ASP A 146 -41.15 -15.11 -16.35
C ASP A 146 -39.73 -15.04 -16.91
N PHE A 147 -39.61 -14.99 -18.25
CA PHE A 147 -38.34 -14.93 -18.95
C PHE A 147 -37.43 -13.78 -18.50
N PHE A 148 -38.00 -12.63 -18.11
CA PHE A 148 -37.21 -11.45 -17.72
C PHE A 148 -36.92 -11.38 -16.22
N LYS A 149 -37.43 -12.32 -15.42
CA LYS A 149 -37.13 -12.37 -13.98
C LYS A 149 -35.62 -12.59 -13.81
N ASN A 150 -34.97 -11.72 -13.04
CA ASN A 150 -33.53 -11.72 -12.79
C ASN A 150 -32.64 -11.55 -14.04
N LYS A 151 -33.13 -10.84 -15.07
CA LYS A 151 -32.34 -10.49 -16.26
C LYS A 151 -31.98 -9.00 -16.27
N SER A 152 -30.89 -8.67 -16.95
CA SER A 152 -30.42 -7.28 -17.11
C SER A 152 -31.21 -6.47 -18.17
N TYR A 153 -32.20 -7.08 -18.80
CA TYR A 153 -33.01 -6.51 -19.87
C TYR A 153 -34.48 -6.87 -19.63
N ASP A 154 -35.38 -6.14 -20.27
CA ASP A 154 -36.83 -6.30 -20.09
C ASP A 154 -37.56 -6.60 -21.40
N TYR A 155 -38.89 -6.69 -21.31
CA TYR A 155 -39.80 -6.98 -22.41
C TYR A 155 -39.57 -6.10 -23.65
N ARG A 156 -39.06 -4.87 -23.51
CA ARG A 156 -38.75 -4.02 -24.67
C ARG A 156 -37.65 -4.60 -25.52
N LYS A 157 -36.69 -5.30 -24.93
CA LYS A 157 -35.66 -6.01 -25.68
C LYS A 157 -36.29 -7.09 -26.56
N ALA A 158 -37.31 -7.81 -26.09
CA ALA A 158 -38.02 -8.79 -26.92
C ALA A 158 -38.94 -8.16 -27.97
N ILE A 159 -39.65 -7.07 -27.66
CA ILE A 159 -40.50 -6.38 -28.65
C ILE A 159 -39.70 -6.00 -29.90
N ASN A 160 -38.45 -5.60 -29.71
CA ASN A 160 -37.54 -5.31 -30.81
C ASN A 160 -37.35 -6.47 -31.79
N TYR A 161 -37.44 -7.72 -31.32
CA TYR A 161 -37.35 -8.93 -32.13
C TYR A 161 -38.72 -9.40 -32.64
N CYS A 162 -39.81 -9.03 -31.97
CA CYS A 162 -41.18 -9.33 -32.40
C CYS A 162 -41.65 -8.38 -33.51
N ILE A 163 -41.20 -7.11 -33.50
CA ILE A 163 -41.49 -6.12 -34.54
C ILE A 163 -40.26 -6.01 -35.45
N ARG A 164 -40.27 -6.81 -36.53
CA ARG A 164 -39.19 -6.81 -37.53
C ARG A 164 -39.55 -5.95 -38.73
N MET A 165 -38.61 -5.09 -39.10
CA MET A 165 -38.65 -4.29 -40.32
C MET A 165 -38.03 -5.07 -41.48
N GLN A 166 -38.23 -4.62 -42.72
CA GLN A 166 -37.69 -5.32 -43.91
C GLN A 166 -36.18 -5.65 -43.81
N PRO A 167 -35.28 -4.75 -43.35
CA PRO A 167 -33.86 -5.05 -43.24
C PRO A 167 -33.52 -6.05 -42.11
N ASP A 168 -34.42 -6.25 -41.15
CA ASP A 168 -34.22 -7.19 -40.02
C ASP A 168 -34.42 -8.66 -40.42
N TYR A 169 -34.80 -8.93 -41.67
CA TYR A 169 -34.90 -10.28 -42.22
C TYR A 169 -33.62 -10.75 -42.92
N GLU A 170 -32.64 -9.86 -43.15
CA GLU A 170 -31.32 -10.26 -43.69
C GLU A 170 -30.54 -11.13 -42.70
N ASP A 171 -30.71 -10.88 -41.40
CA ASP A 171 -30.07 -11.64 -40.32
C ASP A 171 -31.12 -11.99 -39.27
N VAL A 172 -31.32 -13.29 -39.08
CA VAL A 172 -32.34 -13.81 -38.15
C VAL A 172 -32.01 -13.42 -36.71
N TYR A 173 -30.73 -13.33 -36.34
CA TYR A 173 -30.32 -13.13 -34.95
C TYR A 173 -29.92 -11.69 -34.63
N ARG A 174 -29.37 -10.96 -35.61
CA ARG A 174 -28.92 -9.58 -35.42
C ARG A 174 -29.85 -8.59 -36.11
N LEU A 175 -30.63 -7.86 -35.32
CA LEU A 175 -31.43 -6.75 -35.84
C LEU A 175 -30.55 -5.65 -36.45
N SER A 176 -31.06 -4.97 -37.48
CA SER A 176 -30.39 -3.89 -38.19
C SER A 176 -29.86 -2.79 -37.25
N LYS A 177 -30.64 -2.43 -36.22
CA LYS A 177 -30.25 -1.45 -35.18
C LYS A 177 -29.06 -1.88 -34.30
N PHE A 178 -28.71 -3.15 -34.28
CA PHE A 178 -27.54 -3.67 -33.56
C PHE A 178 -26.33 -3.89 -34.49
N LYS A 179 -26.44 -3.65 -35.80
CA LYS A 179 -25.31 -3.81 -36.75
C LYS A 179 -24.12 -2.90 -36.41
N GLY A 180 -24.34 -1.76 -35.77
CA GLY A 180 -23.28 -0.85 -35.30
C GLY A 180 -23.03 -0.87 -33.79
N GLY A 181 -23.69 -1.76 -33.04
CA GLY A 181 -23.53 -1.90 -31.58
C GLY A 181 -22.52 -2.98 -31.22
N LYS A 182 -22.20 -3.10 -29.93
CA LYS A 182 -21.32 -4.16 -29.43
C LYS A 182 -22.09 -5.48 -29.35
N ASP A 183 -21.38 -6.59 -29.54
CA ASP A 183 -21.95 -7.93 -29.47
C ASP A 183 -22.58 -8.27 -28.11
N VAL A 184 -22.03 -7.70 -27.03
CA VAL A 184 -22.55 -7.80 -25.66
C VAL A 184 -23.97 -7.27 -25.51
N ASP A 185 -24.41 -6.37 -26.39
CA ASP A 185 -25.74 -5.76 -26.29
C ASP A 185 -26.86 -6.69 -26.75
N TRP A 186 -26.58 -7.64 -27.65
CA TRP A 186 -27.61 -8.45 -28.30
C TRP A 186 -27.39 -9.97 -28.18
N LYS A 187 -26.15 -10.47 -28.19
CA LYS A 187 -25.88 -11.91 -28.09
C LYS A 187 -26.33 -12.52 -26.77
N PRO A 188 -26.09 -11.91 -25.59
CA PRO A 188 -26.57 -12.46 -24.32
C PRO A 188 -28.09 -12.68 -24.28
N PHE A 189 -28.86 -11.71 -24.81
CA PHE A 189 -30.31 -11.83 -24.90
C PHE A 189 -30.74 -13.01 -25.78
N MET A 190 -30.09 -13.19 -26.94
CA MET A 190 -30.40 -14.31 -27.83
C MET A 190 -30.02 -15.65 -27.21
N PHE A 191 -28.89 -15.72 -26.51
CA PHE A 191 -28.45 -16.90 -25.77
C PHE A 191 -29.47 -17.31 -24.70
N ASP A 192 -29.98 -16.35 -23.94
CA ASP A 192 -31.04 -16.60 -22.96
C ASP A 192 -32.33 -17.11 -23.63
N LEU A 193 -32.70 -16.56 -24.79
CA LEU A 193 -33.92 -16.96 -25.52
C LEU A 193 -33.89 -18.41 -25.99
N ILE A 194 -32.72 -18.93 -26.38
CA ILE A 194 -32.54 -20.32 -26.80
C ILE A 194 -32.20 -21.27 -25.64
N GLY A 195 -32.24 -20.79 -24.39
CA GLY A 195 -32.10 -21.59 -23.18
C GLY A 195 -30.71 -21.66 -22.56
N PHE A 196 -29.71 -20.94 -23.10
CA PHE A 196 -28.40 -20.82 -22.46
C PHE A 196 -28.38 -19.71 -21.39
N LYS A 197 -27.34 -19.68 -20.56
CA LYS A 197 -27.14 -18.61 -19.58
C LYS A 197 -26.43 -17.43 -20.24
N GLY A 198 -27.18 -16.46 -20.75
CA GLY A 198 -26.64 -15.26 -21.41
C GLY A 198 -25.76 -14.41 -20.51
N GLU A 199 -25.96 -14.46 -19.19
CA GLU A 199 -25.11 -13.76 -18.22
C GLU A 199 -23.64 -14.20 -18.30
N ILE A 200 -23.36 -15.49 -18.54
CA ILE A 200 -21.99 -15.99 -18.70
C ILE A 200 -21.32 -15.32 -19.92
N LEU A 201 -22.07 -15.21 -21.02
CA LEU A 201 -21.56 -14.58 -22.23
C LEU A 201 -21.36 -13.08 -22.04
N ARG A 202 -22.24 -12.40 -21.28
CA ARG A 202 -22.07 -11.00 -20.90
C ARG A 202 -20.78 -10.82 -20.10
N GLN A 203 -20.55 -11.64 -19.08
CA GLN A 203 -19.34 -11.56 -18.25
C GLN A 203 -18.07 -11.80 -19.07
N LYS A 204 -18.09 -12.75 -20.03
CA LYS A 204 -16.99 -12.93 -20.97
C LYS A 204 -16.65 -11.64 -21.70
N TYR A 205 -17.64 -11.00 -22.34
CA TYR A 205 -17.40 -9.76 -23.10
C TYR A 205 -16.90 -8.61 -22.22
N LEU A 206 -17.41 -8.48 -20.99
CA LEU A 206 -16.93 -7.47 -20.04
C LEU A 206 -15.49 -7.74 -19.58
N ASN A 207 -15.12 -9.02 -19.43
CA ASN A 207 -13.75 -9.40 -19.08
C ASN A 207 -12.79 -9.17 -20.26
N ASP A 208 -13.22 -9.48 -21.49
CA ASP A 208 -12.43 -9.20 -22.70
C ASP A 208 -12.13 -7.68 -22.81
N GLU A 209 -13.12 -6.82 -22.56
CA GLU A 209 -12.96 -5.36 -22.56
C GLU A 209 -12.00 -4.87 -21.45
N LYS A 210 -12.13 -5.40 -20.24
CA LYS A 210 -11.20 -5.09 -19.13
C LYS A 210 -9.78 -5.54 -19.43
N GLN A 211 -9.61 -6.70 -20.07
CA GLN A 211 -8.30 -7.19 -20.47
C GLN A 211 -7.66 -6.23 -21.48
N GLU A 212 -8.43 -5.79 -22.49
CA GLU A 212 -7.95 -4.83 -23.47
C GLU A 212 -7.57 -3.48 -22.83
N GLU A 213 -8.35 -2.99 -21.87
CA GLU A 213 -8.02 -1.79 -21.08
C GLU A 213 -6.70 -1.95 -20.33
N ILE A 214 -6.53 -3.04 -19.58
CA ILE A 214 -5.31 -3.33 -18.82
C ILE A 214 -4.10 -3.46 -19.76
N GLU A 215 -4.23 -4.15 -20.89
CA GLU A 215 -3.16 -4.28 -21.88
C GLU A 215 -2.77 -2.92 -22.47
N ASN A 216 -3.73 -2.05 -22.73
CA ASN A 216 -3.47 -0.70 -23.21
C ASN A 216 -2.79 0.17 -22.14
N ASP A 217 -3.16 0.02 -20.87
CA ASP A 217 -2.50 0.73 -19.77
C ASP A 217 -1.07 0.22 -19.54
N ILE A 218 -0.84 -1.10 -19.63
CA ILE A 218 0.51 -1.68 -19.61
C ILE A 218 1.36 -1.10 -20.76
N LYS A 219 0.81 -1.00 -21.98
CA LYS A 219 1.50 -0.41 -23.13
C LYS A 219 1.86 1.06 -22.90
N LYS A 220 0.93 1.85 -22.33
CA LYS A 220 1.19 3.25 -21.97
C LYS A 220 2.30 3.36 -20.93
N LEU A 221 2.23 2.58 -19.85
CA LEU A 221 3.27 2.57 -18.81
C LEU A 221 4.64 2.16 -19.37
N ARG A 222 4.70 1.14 -20.22
CA ARG A 222 5.94 0.74 -20.90
C ARG A 222 6.51 1.87 -21.76
N HIS A 223 5.64 2.59 -22.47
CA HIS A 223 6.05 3.74 -23.28
C HIS A 223 6.54 4.91 -22.42
N ASP A 224 5.76 5.33 -21.43
CA ASP A 224 6.03 6.50 -20.58
C ASP A 224 7.33 6.34 -19.78
N PHE A 225 7.59 5.13 -19.28
CA PHE A 225 8.81 4.84 -18.52
C PHE A 225 9.94 4.28 -19.37
N SER A 226 9.72 4.06 -20.68
CA SER A 226 10.69 3.43 -21.59
C SER A 226 11.26 2.11 -21.04
N VAL A 227 10.45 1.36 -20.29
CA VAL A 227 10.87 0.15 -19.57
C VAL A 227 10.68 -1.06 -20.48
N ASN A 228 11.79 -1.71 -20.83
CA ASN A 228 11.80 -3.08 -21.32
C ASN A 228 11.97 -4.06 -20.15
N ASP A 229 11.49 -5.29 -20.31
CA ASP A 229 11.59 -6.32 -19.27
C ASP A 229 13.07 -6.61 -18.88
N SER A 230 14.03 -6.33 -19.78
CA SER A 230 15.49 -6.39 -19.50
C SER A 230 15.99 -5.30 -18.56
N ASP A 231 15.37 -4.12 -18.59
CA ASP A 231 15.89 -2.92 -17.92
C ASP A 231 15.69 -3.01 -16.41
N ARG A 232 14.69 -3.78 -15.98
CA ARG A 232 14.48 -4.08 -14.56
C ARG A 232 15.67 -4.83 -13.96
N ASP A 233 16.12 -5.88 -14.62
CA ASP A 233 17.22 -6.71 -14.12
C ASP A 233 18.53 -5.92 -14.11
N GLU A 234 18.75 -5.05 -15.10
CA GLU A 234 19.88 -4.13 -15.12
C GLU A 234 19.82 -3.10 -13.97
N VAL A 235 18.66 -2.48 -13.73
CA VAL A 235 18.47 -1.53 -12.62
C VAL A 235 18.66 -2.21 -11.27
N VAL A 236 18.14 -3.42 -11.08
CA VAL A 236 18.35 -4.20 -9.84
C VAL A 236 19.84 -4.52 -9.64
N ALA A 237 20.54 -4.90 -10.71
CA ALA A 237 21.98 -5.12 -10.67
C ALA A 237 22.74 -3.83 -10.30
N GLN A 238 22.39 -2.68 -10.91
CA GLN A 238 23.00 -1.39 -10.59
C GLN A 238 22.76 -0.96 -9.14
N ILE A 239 21.54 -1.16 -8.61
CA ILE A 239 21.21 -0.90 -7.21
C ILE A 239 22.10 -1.75 -6.29
N SER A 240 22.17 -3.06 -6.53
CA SER A 240 22.98 -3.97 -5.70
C SER A 240 24.47 -3.60 -5.75
N LEU A 241 24.99 -3.20 -6.91
CA LEU A 241 26.37 -2.77 -7.08
C LEU A 241 26.64 -1.48 -6.28
N GLN A 242 25.68 -0.54 -6.28
CA GLN A 242 25.79 0.68 -5.50
C GLN A 242 25.69 0.43 -3.99
N GLU A 243 24.79 -0.44 -3.54
CA GLU A 243 24.68 -0.85 -2.14
C GLU A 243 25.97 -1.47 -1.62
N ASN A 244 26.61 -2.33 -2.43
CA ASN A 244 27.90 -2.92 -2.07
C ASN A 244 29.00 -1.86 -1.93
N LYS A 245 29.07 -0.89 -2.86
CA LYS A 245 30.01 0.24 -2.74
C LYS A 245 29.77 1.06 -1.47
N THR A 246 28.51 1.29 -1.11
CA THR A 246 28.16 2.00 0.12
C THR A 246 28.60 1.23 1.36
N LYS A 247 28.38 -0.09 1.41
CA LYS A 247 28.89 -0.94 2.50
C LYS A 247 30.40 -0.97 2.59
N GLU A 248 31.10 -1.04 1.47
CA GLU A 248 32.57 -0.97 1.46
C GLU A 248 33.08 0.37 1.99
N ALA A 249 32.43 1.47 1.65
CA ALA A 249 32.76 2.79 2.16
C ALA A 249 32.50 2.89 3.68
N GLU A 250 31.38 2.34 4.16
CA GLU A 250 31.03 2.29 5.57
C GLU A 250 32.07 1.52 6.39
N ILE A 251 32.47 0.33 5.94
CA ILE A 251 33.52 -0.48 6.59
C ILE A 251 34.85 0.29 6.68
N LYS A 252 35.24 1.00 5.61
CA LYS A 252 36.48 1.80 5.61
C LYS A 252 36.42 2.98 6.58
N ILE A 253 35.27 3.64 6.69
CA ILE A 253 35.06 4.72 7.65
C ILE A 253 35.13 4.19 9.09
N ASP A 254 34.50 3.04 9.35
CA ASP A 254 34.55 2.39 10.66
C ASP A 254 35.97 1.99 11.04
N GLN A 255 36.72 1.37 10.12
CA GLN A 255 38.14 1.02 10.34
C GLN A 255 39.00 2.23 10.70
N LEU A 256 38.79 3.37 10.03
CA LEU A 256 39.51 4.60 10.34
C LEU A 256 39.19 5.11 11.75
N ASN A 257 37.92 5.04 12.19
CA ASN A 257 37.51 5.45 13.53
C ASN A 257 38.12 4.56 14.63
N PHE A 258 38.22 3.24 14.41
CA PHE A 258 38.87 2.34 15.38
C PHE A 258 40.36 2.62 15.54
N TYR A 259 41.07 2.95 14.45
CA TYR A 259 42.49 3.30 14.51
C TYR A 259 42.75 4.50 15.43
N ASP A 260 41.99 5.58 15.26
CA ASP A 260 42.14 6.79 16.07
C ASP A 260 41.76 6.55 17.55
N GLN A 261 40.73 5.73 17.80
CA GLN A 261 40.33 5.36 19.17
C GLN A 261 41.38 4.49 19.86
N ASP A 262 41.93 3.49 19.16
CA ASP A 262 42.96 2.60 19.70
C ASP A 262 44.23 3.38 20.03
N LYS A 263 44.67 4.29 19.16
CA LYS A 263 45.81 5.19 19.41
C LYS A 263 45.60 6.00 20.69
N ALA A 264 44.43 6.63 20.86
CA ALA A 264 44.11 7.42 22.05
C ALA A 264 44.04 6.57 23.34
N LEU A 265 43.59 5.31 23.25
CA LEU A 265 43.56 4.39 24.39
C LEU A 265 44.97 3.93 24.79
N ILE A 266 45.84 3.64 23.83
CA ILE A 266 47.22 3.24 24.07
C ILE A 266 48.00 4.42 24.71
N GLU A 267 47.86 5.63 24.18
CA GLU A 267 48.47 6.84 24.77
C GLU A 267 48.07 7.05 26.23
N LYS A 268 46.76 6.98 26.54
CA LYS A 268 46.26 7.06 27.93
C LYS A 268 46.78 5.93 28.82
N GLY A 269 47.00 4.75 28.25
CA GLY A 269 47.59 3.60 28.94
C GLY A 269 49.06 3.84 29.31
N ILE A 270 49.83 4.40 28.36
CA ILE A 270 51.25 4.75 28.56
C ILE A 270 51.38 5.84 29.63
N ASP A 271 50.57 6.90 29.58
CA ASP A 271 50.60 7.98 30.57
C ASP A 271 50.39 7.47 32.00
N LYS A 272 49.47 6.51 32.20
CA LYS A 272 49.24 5.89 33.52
C LYS A 272 50.45 5.08 33.99
N ILE A 273 51.07 4.34 33.08
CA ILE A 273 52.27 3.54 33.39
C ILE A 273 53.44 4.47 33.75
N GLU A 274 53.65 5.56 33.01
CA GLU A 274 54.70 6.54 33.30
C GLU A 274 54.53 7.22 34.66
N ASN A 275 53.31 7.64 34.98
CA ASN A 275 52.99 8.20 36.29
C ASN A 275 53.31 7.21 37.43
N THR A 276 52.90 5.94 37.26
CA THR A 276 53.16 4.89 38.26
C THR A 276 54.66 4.61 38.43
N ILE A 277 55.42 4.58 37.32
CA ILE A 277 56.88 4.41 37.34
C ILE A 277 57.53 5.59 38.09
N SER A 278 57.09 6.82 37.83
CA SER A 278 57.60 8.02 38.51
C SER A 278 57.37 7.97 40.02
N GLU A 279 56.18 7.57 40.46
CA GLU A 279 55.85 7.38 41.88
C GLU A 279 56.72 6.30 42.53
N LEU A 280 56.84 5.13 41.89
CA LEU A 280 57.64 4.02 42.41
C LEU A 280 59.15 4.34 42.45
N ASN A 281 59.67 5.08 41.47
CA ASN A 281 61.05 5.56 41.47
C ASN A 281 61.31 6.51 42.65
N THR A 282 60.36 7.41 42.94
CA THR A 282 60.42 8.30 44.10
C THR A 282 60.50 7.49 45.40
N ILE A 283 59.66 6.47 45.54
CA ILE A 283 59.65 5.61 46.73
C ILE A 283 60.95 4.79 46.83
N SER A 284 61.43 4.24 45.71
CA SER A 284 62.69 3.49 45.63
C SER A 284 63.89 4.35 46.05
N TYR A 285 63.96 5.59 45.58
CA TYR A 285 64.98 6.55 45.99
C TYR A 285 64.96 6.81 47.51
N ASN A 286 63.77 7.08 48.07
CA ASN A 286 63.60 7.32 49.51
C ASN A 286 63.99 6.10 50.36
N LEU A 287 63.60 4.89 49.94
CA LEU A 287 63.98 3.65 50.61
C LEU A 287 65.49 3.42 50.59
N ASN A 288 66.14 3.67 49.45
CA ASN A 288 67.60 3.58 49.34
C ASN A 288 68.30 4.56 50.28
N PHE A 289 67.82 5.80 50.34
CA PHE A 289 68.34 6.81 51.26
C PHE A 289 68.22 6.35 52.73
N ASP A 290 67.04 5.87 53.12
CA ASP A 290 66.79 5.37 54.48
C ASP A 290 67.65 4.14 54.83
N ILE A 291 67.76 3.18 53.91
CA ILE A 291 68.60 1.98 54.07
C ILE A 291 70.05 2.39 54.30
N ASN A 292 70.56 3.34 53.53
CA ASN A 292 71.93 3.86 53.71
C ASN A 292 72.10 4.54 55.06
N LYS A 293 71.14 5.37 55.50
CA LYS A 293 71.16 6.02 56.82
C LYS A 293 71.14 5.02 57.98
N LEU A 294 70.34 3.96 57.86
CA LEU A 294 70.26 2.87 58.85
C LEU A 294 71.58 2.08 58.90
N ARG A 295 72.17 1.74 57.75
CA ARG A 295 73.48 1.06 57.68
C ARG A 295 74.60 1.88 58.33
N THR A 296 74.64 3.19 58.07
CA THR A 296 75.62 4.09 58.70
C THR A 296 75.40 4.18 60.21
N SER A 297 74.14 4.21 60.66
CA SER A 297 73.80 4.24 62.08
C SER A 297 74.23 2.97 62.83
N ILE A 298 74.15 1.80 62.19
CA ILE A 298 74.58 0.51 62.77
C ILE A 298 76.11 0.40 62.85
N LYS A 299 76.86 1.02 61.92
CA LYS A 299 78.34 0.97 61.91
C LYS A 299 78.99 1.79 63.05
N ASN A 300 78.31 2.80 63.57
CA ASN A 300 78.86 3.67 64.62
C ASN A 300 78.63 3.04 66.00
N ASN A 301 79.54 2.16 66.42
CA ASN A 301 79.57 1.67 67.80
C ASN A 301 80.22 2.71 68.74
N PHE A 302 79.65 2.86 69.94
CA PHE A 302 80.21 3.67 71.01
C PHE A 302 81.55 3.06 71.46
N ALA A 303 82.66 3.68 71.08
CA ALA A 303 84.01 3.25 71.44
C ALA A 303 84.49 4.06 72.66
N PHE A 304 84.24 3.56 73.86
CA PHE A 304 84.72 4.18 75.10
C PHE A 304 85.72 3.24 75.78
N ASP A 305 86.94 3.71 75.94
CA ASP A 305 88.08 2.89 76.37
C ASP A 305 88.52 3.33 77.78
N ILE A 306 88.14 2.56 78.80
CA ILE A 306 88.49 2.81 80.21
C ILE A 306 90.01 2.79 80.41
N SER A 307 90.75 2.00 79.62
CA SER A 307 92.20 1.85 79.78
C SER A 307 92.95 3.15 79.46
N LYS A 308 92.43 3.98 78.55
CA LYS A 308 92.97 5.30 78.25
C LYS A 308 92.72 6.29 79.37
N ILE A 309 91.56 6.22 80.02
CA ILE A 309 91.22 7.07 81.15
C ILE A 309 92.09 6.70 82.36
N GLU A 310 92.29 5.40 82.63
CA GLU A 310 93.22 4.96 83.67
C GLU A 310 94.64 5.47 83.42
N LYS A 311 95.11 5.47 82.16
CA LYS A 311 96.40 6.10 81.79
C LYS A 311 96.42 7.59 82.11
N VAL A 312 95.38 8.34 81.74
CA VAL A 312 95.31 9.79 81.99
C VAL A 312 95.31 10.11 83.49
N PHE A 313 94.56 9.37 84.31
CA PHE A 313 94.56 9.55 85.77
C PHE A 313 95.92 9.19 86.40
N ASN A 314 96.57 8.14 85.92
CA ASN A 314 97.92 7.77 86.35
C ASN A 314 98.97 8.82 85.96
N GLU A 315 98.91 9.35 84.73
CA GLU A 315 99.81 10.41 84.26
C GLU A 315 99.61 11.72 85.04
N ALA A 316 98.37 12.05 85.40
CA ALA A 316 98.04 13.19 86.24
C ALA A 316 98.41 12.99 87.74
N LYS A 317 98.87 11.80 88.14
CA LYS A 317 99.13 11.38 89.54
C LYS A 317 97.93 11.59 90.48
N ILE A 318 96.70 11.50 89.95
CA ILE A 318 95.47 11.61 90.73
C ILE A 318 94.95 10.20 90.97
N TYR A 319 94.62 9.87 92.22
CA TYR A 319 94.05 8.56 92.57
C TYR A 319 92.71 8.36 91.85
N PHE A 320 92.64 7.36 90.97
CA PHE A 320 91.40 6.97 90.30
C PHE A 320 90.55 6.13 91.26
N PRO A 321 89.44 6.66 91.82
CA PRO A 321 88.70 5.95 92.83
C PRO A 321 88.06 4.68 92.25
N ASN A 322 88.19 3.56 92.95
CA ASN A 322 87.59 2.29 92.52
C ASN A 322 86.07 2.38 92.30
N ASN A 323 85.37 3.28 93.00
CA ASN A 323 83.95 3.55 92.78
C ASN A 323 83.69 4.18 91.39
N LEU A 324 84.53 5.13 90.96
CA LEU A 324 84.41 5.76 89.65
C LEU A 324 84.70 4.77 88.53
N LYS A 325 85.70 3.89 88.72
CA LYS A 325 86.00 2.79 87.80
C LYS A 325 84.79 1.88 87.60
N LYS A 326 84.12 1.53 88.72
CA LYS A 326 82.91 0.70 88.72
C LYS A 326 81.74 1.39 88.00
N ASP A 327 81.49 2.66 88.30
CA ASP A 327 80.44 3.44 87.65
C ASP A 327 80.66 3.58 86.13
N TYR A 328 81.89 3.81 85.68
CA TYR A 328 82.23 3.83 84.26
C TYR A 328 82.09 2.45 83.60
N THR A 329 82.50 1.37 84.26
CA THR A 329 82.25 0.02 83.74
C THR A 329 80.76 -0.32 83.66
N ASP A 330 79.97 0.11 84.64
CA ASP A 330 78.52 -0.12 84.68
C ASP A 330 77.81 0.74 83.60
N LEU A 331 78.28 1.97 83.36
CA LEU A 331 77.79 2.83 82.28
C LEU A 331 78.15 2.30 80.89
N ILE A 332 79.33 1.71 80.72
CA ILE A 332 79.70 1.02 79.47
C ILE A 332 78.81 -0.19 79.25
N LYS A 333 78.61 -1.04 80.27
CA LYS A 333 77.70 -2.19 80.17
C LYS A 333 76.27 -1.78 79.82
N PHE A 334 75.73 -0.75 80.47
CA PHE A 334 74.41 -0.22 80.15
C PHE A 334 74.33 0.30 78.71
N ASN A 335 75.36 1.00 78.24
CA ASN A 335 75.40 1.52 76.87
C ASN A 335 75.61 0.41 75.83
N GLU A 336 76.35 -0.65 76.18
CA GLU A 336 76.51 -1.87 75.38
C GLU A 336 75.18 -2.61 75.24
N GLU A 337 74.47 -2.87 76.35
CA GLU A 337 73.14 -3.50 76.36
C GLU A 337 72.12 -2.68 75.56
N LEU A 338 72.10 -1.34 75.74
CA LEU A 338 71.20 -0.44 75.02
C LEU A 338 71.55 -0.34 73.52
N THR A 339 72.85 -0.43 73.17
CA THR A 339 73.31 -0.47 71.78
C THR A 339 72.96 -1.80 71.11
N GLU A 340 73.00 -2.91 71.85
CA GLU A 340 72.64 -4.24 71.35
C GLU A 340 71.14 -4.31 71.02
N GLU A 341 70.28 -3.90 71.94
CA GLU A 341 68.81 -3.84 71.72
C GLU A 341 68.44 -2.84 70.61
N ARG A 342 69.07 -1.66 70.58
CA ARG A 342 68.89 -0.69 69.48
C ARG A 342 69.31 -1.29 68.13
N ASN A 343 70.46 -1.94 68.05
CA ASN A 343 70.96 -2.52 66.81
C ASN A 343 70.08 -3.68 66.32
N LYS A 344 69.48 -4.44 67.23
CA LYS A 344 68.50 -5.49 66.90
C LYS A 344 67.26 -4.90 66.22
N LEU A 345 66.70 -3.82 66.78
CA LEU A 345 65.57 -3.10 66.19
C LEU A 345 65.92 -2.44 64.84
N LEU A 346 67.10 -1.84 64.72
CA LEU A 346 67.57 -1.23 63.48
C LEU A 346 67.80 -2.28 62.37
N LYS A 347 68.34 -3.46 62.70
CA LYS A 347 68.50 -4.57 61.75
C LYS A 347 67.16 -5.12 61.27
N ALA A 348 66.16 -5.25 62.16
CA ALA A 348 64.81 -5.64 61.77
C ALA A 348 64.17 -4.63 60.80
N THR A 349 64.28 -3.34 61.11
CA THR A 349 63.77 -2.25 60.25
C THR A 349 64.49 -2.18 58.90
N LEU A 350 65.81 -2.43 58.90
CA LEU A 350 66.62 -2.50 57.69
C LEU A 350 66.18 -3.65 56.78
N SER A 351 65.88 -4.82 57.35
CA SER A 351 65.39 -5.99 56.61
C SER A 351 64.03 -5.71 55.94
N ASP A 352 63.09 -5.10 56.67
CA ASP A 352 61.76 -4.74 56.13
C ASP A 352 61.87 -3.73 54.98
N LYS A 353 62.68 -2.67 55.14
CA LYS A 353 62.90 -1.69 54.06
C LYS A 353 63.60 -2.30 52.84
N GLN A 354 64.54 -3.23 53.04
CA GLN A 354 65.20 -3.95 51.93
C GLN A 354 64.23 -4.86 51.17
N GLN A 355 63.32 -5.53 51.88
CA GLN A 355 62.28 -6.34 51.24
C GLN A 355 61.34 -5.48 50.41
N LYS A 356 60.85 -4.36 50.97
CA LYS A 356 59.99 -3.40 50.24
C LYS A 356 60.67 -2.82 49.00
N LEU A 357 61.96 -2.50 49.10
CA LEU A 357 62.73 -2.01 47.96
C LEU A 357 62.83 -3.07 46.85
N LYS A 358 63.05 -4.34 47.21
CA LYS A 358 63.09 -5.45 46.25
C LYS A 358 61.75 -5.61 45.52
N GLU A 359 60.64 -5.55 46.24
CA GLU A 359 59.29 -5.64 45.65
C GLU A 359 58.99 -4.47 44.70
N ILE A 360 59.41 -3.25 45.05
CA ILE A 360 59.26 -2.07 44.19
C ILE A 360 60.09 -2.20 42.91
N ASN A 361 61.32 -2.68 43.01
CA ASN A 361 62.18 -2.86 41.84
C ASN A 361 61.62 -3.91 40.86
N VAL A 362 61.05 -5.01 41.37
CA VAL A 362 60.36 -6.00 40.52
C VAL A 362 59.17 -5.37 39.79
N LYS A 363 58.35 -4.59 40.49
CA LYS A 363 57.22 -3.88 39.88
C LYS A 363 57.66 -2.85 38.84
N LEU A 364 58.75 -2.13 39.09
CA LEU A 364 59.33 -1.18 38.13
C LEU A 364 59.80 -1.90 36.86
N GLU A 365 60.43 -3.06 36.98
CA GLU A 365 60.86 -3.88 35.84
C GLU A 365 59.66 -4.34 34.99
N GLU A 366 58.60 -4.86 35.64
CA GLU A 366 57.37 -5.25 34.96
C GLU A 366 56.69 -4.08 34.24
N LEU A 367 56.62 -2.91 34.86
CA LEU A 367 56.00 -1.72 34.28
C LEU A 367 56.81 -1.16 33.11
N ASN A 368 58.14 -1.17 33.20
CA ASN A 368 59.01 -0.75 32.10
C ASN A 368 58.87 -1.69 30.88
N ASN A 369 58.82 -3.00 31.10
CA ASN A 369 58.59 -3.97 30.02
C ASN A 369 57.21 -3.78 29.37
N LYS A 370 56.17 -3.51 30.17
CA LYS A 370 54.83 -3.18 29.64
C LYS A 370 54.83 -1.89 28.83
N LYS A 371 55.56 -0.86 29.29
CA LYS A 371 55.71 0.41 28.57
C LYS A 371 56.39 0.21 27.21
N GLU A 372 57.47 -0.56 27.17
CA GLU A 372 58.23 -0.83 25.95
C GLU A 372 57.37 -1.56 24.90
N ASN A 373 56.60 -2.57 25.32
CA ASN A 373 55.68 -3.29 24.44
C ASN A 373 54.60 -2.37 23.85
N LEU A 374 53.98 -1.50 24.66
CA LEU A 374 52.95 -0.58 24.18
C LEU A 374 53.50 0.49 23.24
N LEU A 375 54.72 0.98 23.47
CA LEU A 375 55.41 1.89 22.55
C LEU A 375 55.81 1.22 21.23
N GLY A 376 56.12 -0.08 21.25
CA GLY A 376 56.35 -0.87 20.04
C GLY A 376 55.14 -0.91 19.13
N PHE A 377 53.94 -1.15 19.71
CA PHE A 377 52.68 -1.15 18.96
C PHE A 377 52.42 0.19 18.25
N LEU A 378 52.64 1.33 18.91
CA LEU A 378 52.45 2.66 18.29
C LEU A 378 53.38 2.91 17.09
N LYS A 379 54.63 2.45 17.16
CA LYS A 379 55.62 2.64 16.08
C LYS A 379 55.32 1.79 14.86
N ASP A 380 54.80 0.57 15.04
CA ASP A 380 54.41 -0.30 13.93
C ASP A 380 53.11 0.17 13.26
N THR A 381 52.21 0.82 14.00
CA THR A 381 50.97 1.38 13.46
C THR A 381 51.15 2.69 12.68
N ASP A 382 52.08 3.57 13.07
CA ASP A 382 52.30 4.87 12.39
C ASP A 382 53.03 4.77 11.03
N ILE A 383 53.42 3.57 10.57
CA ILE A 383 54.14 3.33 9.30
C ILE A 383 53.20 3.02 8.12
N PHE A 384 51.88 2.90 8.34
CA PHE A 384 50.91 2.57 7.28
C PHE A 384 49.97 3.73 6.92
#